data_AF-A0A3A3FYD2-F1
#
_entry.id   AF-A0A3A3FYD2-F1
#
_cell.length_a   1.000
_cell.length_b   1.000
_cell.length_c   1.000
_cell.angle_alpha   90.00
_cell.angle_beta   90.00
_cell.angle_gamma   90.00
#
_symmetry.space_group_name_H-M   'P 1'
#
loop_
_entity.id
_entity.type
_entity.pdbx_description
1 polymer ?
#
loop_
_entity_poly.entity_id
_entity_poly.type
_entity_poly.pdbx_seq_one_letter_code
_entity_poly.pdbx_strand_id
1 'polypeptide(L)'
;MSDPSIEIRTRAMEFLKQQELSPDTQTRICLFLQGVKSINATILSRVEFQPMDWVPYKFLHSQCYKEVELTTLLGKSTTWSSNPLIFLAATQLNLSLWQETGAARYMGGMLKVDRNFYEYLALSHAFLSVIRILPLLSVQISLDTPFLSALKEIEEENGRQIQTQIRLLKDMAIELSLDEKENIIESQRQIVERLFLRLLDEITETRVAA
;
A
#
# COMPACT_ATOMS: atom_id res chain seq x y z
N MET A 1 16.50 23.56 -7.74
CA MET A 1 15.45 23.35 -6.73
C MET A 1 15.37 21.86 -6.51
N SER A 2 15.58 21.40 -5.27
CA SER A 2 15.46 19.98 -4.92
C SER A 2 14.01 19.52 -5.09
N ASP A 3 13.82 18.30 -5.56
CA ASP A 3 12.51 17.67 -5.69
C ASP A 3 11.90 17.47 -4.28
N PRO A 4 10.70 18.03 -3.98
CA PRO A 4 10.06 17.90 -2.68
C PRO A 4 9.91 16.45 -2.20
N SER A 5 9.77 15.49 -3.12
CA SER A 5 9.67 14.07 -2.77
C SER A 5 10.96 13.53 -2.13
N ILE A 6 12.12 13.98 -2.60
CA ILE A 6 13.43 13.59 -2.07
C ILE A 6 13.64 14.18 -0.68
N GLU A 7 13.22 15.43 -0.48
CA GLU A 7 13.30 16.11 0.81
C GLU A 7 12.45 15.40 1.88
N ILE A 8 11.19 15.07 1.56
CA ILE A 8 10.30 14.34 2.47
C ILE A 8 10.90 12.97 2.84
N ARG A 9 11.40 12.22 1.85
CA ARG A 9 12.01 10.91 2.09
C ARG A 9 13.26 11.01 2.96
N THR A 10 14.11 12.02 2.71
CA THR A 10 15.33 12.24 3.50
C THR A 10 14.98 12.59 4.95
N ARG A 11 14.01 13.47 5.17
CA ARG A 11 13.49 13.80 6.49
C ARG A 11 12.92 12.57 7.21
N ALA A 12 12.15 11.76 6.51
CA ALA A 12 11.60 10.51 7.05
C ALA A 12 12.72 9.53 7.44
N MET A 13 13.75 9.38 6.61
CA MET A 13 14.92 8.55 6.95
C MET A 13 15.64 9.07 8.18
N GLU A 14 15.85 10.39 8.31
CA GLU A 14 16.48 10.99 9.49
C GLU A 14 15.64 10.77 10.75
N PHE A 15 14.33 10.94 10.66
CA PHE A 15 13.40 10.68 11.75
C PHE A 15 13.44 9.22 12.19
N LEU A 16 13.31 8.29 11.24
CA LEU A 16 13.30 6.84 11.50
C LEU A 16 14.67 6.29 11.93
N LYS A 17 15.77 7.03 11.72
CA LYS A 17 17.11 6.64 12.17
C LYS A 17 17.35 6.83 13.65
N GLN A 18 16.65 7.76 14.29
CA GLN A 18 17.05 8.25 15.61
C GLN A 18 16.54 7.40 16.78
N GLN A 19 15.48 6.59 16.62
CA GLN A 19 14.82 5.90 17.74
C GLN A 19 14.04 4.63 17.30
N GLU A 20 13.63 3.83 18.29
CA GLU A 20 12.55 2.85 18.12
C GLU A 20 11.24 3.56 17.72
N LEU A 21 10.40 2.90 16.93
CA LEU A 21 9.16 3.50 16.46
C LEU A 21 8.19 3.71 17.62
N SER A 22 7.82 4.97 17.89
CA SER A 22 6.84 5.32 18.91
C SER A 22 5.46 4.72 18.62
N PRO A 23 4.60 4.52 19.64
CA PRO A 23 3.22 4.05 19.43
C PRO A 23 2.43 4.90 18.43
N ASP A 24 2.64 6.23 18.44
CA ASP A 24 2.02 7.16 17.48
C ASP A 24 2.45 6.85 16.04
N THR A 25 3.75 6.64 15.83
CA THR A 25 4.30 6.31 14.51
C THR A 25 3.81 4.94 14.04
N GLN A 26 3.85 3.93 14.91
CA GLN A 26 3.35 2.58 14.60
C GLN A 26 1.86 2.62 14.24
N THR A 27 1.06 3.39 14.99
CA THR A 27 -0.39 3.52 14.75
C THR A 27 -0.67 4.16 13.39
N ARG A 28 0.02 5.24 13.02
CA ARG A 28 -0.14 5.89 11.70
C ARG A 28 0.22 4.94 10.56
N ILE A 29 1.39 4.31 10.66
CA ILE A 29 1.85 3.34 9.65
C ILE A 29 0.86 2.17 9.53
N CYS A 30 0.44 1.60 10.67
CA CYS A 30 -0.51 0.51 10.71
C CYS A 30 -1.80 0.91 10.01
N LEU A 31 -2.47 1.98 10.45
CA LEU A 31 -3.76 2.38 9.91
C LEU A 31 -3.70 2.75 8.41
N PHE A 32 -2.59 3.33 7.94
CA PHE A 32 -2.39 3.58 6.52
C PHE A 32 -2.26 2.28 5.72
N LEU A 33 -1.39 1.37 6.16
CA LEU A 33 -1.21 0.08 5.49
C LEU A 33 -2.48 -0.76 5.55
N GLN A 34 -3.21 -0.74 6.66
CA GLN A 34 -4.51 -1.41 6.76
C GLN A 34 -5.48 -0.86 5.71
N GLY A 35 -5.53 0.47 5.50
CA GLY A 35 -6.30 1.09 4.43
C GLY A 35 -5.97 0.55 3.04
N VAL A 36 -4.68 0.52 2.70
CA VAL A 36 -4.18 0.01 1.42
C VAL A 36 -4.57 -1.45 1.22
N LYS A 37 -4.31 -2.29 2.23
CA LYS A 37 -4.62 -3.71 2.19
C LYS A 37 -6.13 -3.97 2.11
N SER A 38 -6.92 -3.19 2.83
CA SER A 38 -8.38 -3.26 2.80
C SER A 38 -8.93 -2.92 1.41
N ILE A 39 -8.40 -1.93 0.70
CA ILE A 39 -8.80 -1.65 -0.68
C ILE A 39 -8.59 -2.87 -1.57
N ASN A 40 -7.40 -3.46 -1.54
CA ASN A 40 -7.11 -4.68 -2.31
C ASN A 40 -8.03 -5.83 -1.89
N ALA A 41 -8.15 -6.13 -0.60
CA ALA A 41 -8.97 -7.21 -0.09
C ALA A 41 -10.45 -7.05 -0.47
N THR A 42 -11.01 -5.85 -0.34
CA THR A 42 -12.40 -5.58 -0.71
C THR A 42 -12.62 -5.79 -2.20
N ILE A 43 -11.75 -5.27 -3.06
CA ILE A 43 -11.90 -5.42 -4.52
C ILE A 43 -11.72 -6.88 -4.95
N LEU A 44 -10.73 -7.59 -4.39
CA LEU A 44 -10.37 -8.98 -4.72
C LEU A 44 -11.32 -10.02 -4.14
N SER A 45 -12.02 -9.74 -3.05
CA SER A 45 -13.02 -10.66 -2.47
C SER A 45 -14.06 -11.11 -3.50
N ARG A 46 -14.32 -10.27 -4.51
CA ARG A 46 -15.26 -10.58 -5.60
C ARG A 46 -14.74 -11.62 -6.58
N VAL A 47 -13.43 -11.88 -6.62
CA VAL A 47 -12.85 -12.93 -7.48
C VAL A 47 -13.35 -14.31 -7.06
N GLU A 48 -13.64 -14.52 -5.77
CA GLU A 48 -14.10 -15.80 -5.21
C GLU A 48 -15.34 -16.37 -5.92
N PHE A 49 -16.28 -15.49 -6.31
CA PHE A 49 -17.57 -15.90 -6.84
C PHE A 49 -17.68 -15.73 -8.36
N GLN A 50 -16.56 -15.59 -9.07
CA GLN A 50 -16.57 -15.26 -10.49
C GLN A 50 -15.84 -16.29 -11.37
N PRO A 51 -16.35 -16.54 -12.59
CA PRO A 51 -15.67 -17.40 -13.53
C PRO A 51 -14.39 -16.71 -14.03
N MET A 52 -13.24 -17.35 -13.82
CA MET A 52 -11.93 -16.86 -14.24
C MET A 52 -10.99 -18.03 -14.53
N ASP A 53 -10.02 -17.83 -15.42
CA ASP A 53 -8.97 -18.81 -15.66
C ASP A 53 -8.20 -19.12 -14.38
N TRP A 54 -7.79 -20.38 -14.23
CA TRP A 54 -7.21 -20.91 -12.99
C TRP A 54 -5.98 -20.12 -12.51
N VAL A 55 -5.10 -19.70 -13.42
CA VAL A 55 -3.83 -19.04 -13.05
C VAL A 55 -4.07 -17.64 -12.47
N PRO A 56 -4.78 -16.71 -13.16
CA PRO A 56 -5.19 -15.44 -12.56
C PRO A 56 -6.04 -15.61 -11.30
N TYR A 57 -6.99 -16.56 -11.30
CA TYR A 57 -7.85 -16.84 -10.13
C TYR A 57 -7.02 -17.20 -8.90
N LYS A 58 -6.15 -18.21 -9.01
CA LYS A 58 -5.32 -18.69 -7.90
C LYS A 58 -4.47 -17.57 -7.32
N PHE A 59 -3.89 -16.72 -8.18
CA PHE A 59 -3.07 -15.60 -7.73
C PHE A 59 -3.89 -14.53 -7.00
N LEU A 60 -4.94 -14.01 -7.63
CA LEU A 60 -5.74 -12.91 -7.09
C LEU A 60 -6.49 -13.33 -5.82
N HIS A 61 -6.97 -14.56 -5.78
CA HIS A 61 -7.58 -15.16 -4.59
C HIS A 61 -6.56 -15.29 -3.45
N SER A 62 -5.37 -15.81 -3.73
CA SER A 62 -4.28 -15.87 -2.73
C SER A 62 -3.88 -14.49 -2.23
N GLN A 63 -3.80 -13.50 -3.13
CA GLN A 63 -3.48 -12.11 -2.76
C GLN A 63 -4.53 -11.58 -1.78
N CYS A 64 -5.82 -11.80 -2.03
CA CYS A 64 -6.91 -11.36 -1.13
C CYS A 64 -6.70 -11.85 0.31
N TYR A 65 -6.47 -13.15 0.52
CA TYR A 65 -6.25 -13.69 1.87
C TYR A 65 -4.96 -13.20 2.49
N LYS A 66 -3.88 -13.05 1.71
CA LYS A 66 -2.62 -12.50 2.21
C LYS A 66 -2.77 -11.06 2.68
N GLU A 67 -3.57 -10.25 2.00
CA GLU A 67 -3.88 -8.89 2.45
C GLU A 67 -4.61 -8.88 3.79
N VAL A 68 -5.60 -9.76 3.97
CA VAL A 68 -6.38 -9.89 5.23
C VAL A 68 -5.53 -10.47 6.37
N GLU A 69 -4.68 -11.45 6.09
CA GLU A 69 -3.78 -12.05 7.07
C GLU A 69 -2.76 -11.02 7.58
N LEU A 70 -2.05 -10.38 6.65
CA LEU A 70 -0.97 -9.45 6.99
C LEU A 70 -1.50 -8.17 7.63
N THR A 71 -2.67 -7.68 7.22
CA THR A 71 -3.31 -6.51 7.87
C THR A 71 -3.70 -6.83 9.33
N THR A 72 -4.14 -8.06 9.58
CA THR A 72 -4.48 -8.55 10.92
C THR A 72 -3.23 -8.73 11.78
N LEU A 73 -2.17 -9.33 11.22
CA LEU A 73 -0.90 -9.51 11.92
C LEU A 73 -0.27 -8.17 12.30
N LEU A 74 -0.25 -7.21 11.38
CA LEU A 74 0.27 -5.87 11.64
C LEU A 74 -0.53 -5.18 12.77
N GLY A 75 -1.86 -5.25 12.73
CA GLY A 75 -2.71 -4.66 13.77
C GLY A 75 -2.48 -5.29 15.16
N LYS A 76 -2.26 -6.60 15.22
CA LYS A 76 -1.93 -7.30 16.49
C LYS A 76 -0.53 -6.99 17.00
N SER A 77 0.40 -6.70 16.10
CA SER A 77 1.80 -6.42 16.42
C SER A 77 2.06 -4.94 16.71
N THR A 78 1.06 -4.08 16.49
CA THR A 78 1.14 -2.63 16.69
C THR A 78 0.97 -2.29 18.16
N THR A 79 1.90 -1.50 18.69
CA THR A 79 1.69 -0.80 19.97
C THR A 79 0.84 0.43 19.69
N TRP A 80 -0.43 0.37 20.07
CA TRP A 80 -1.40 1.42 19.76
C TRP A 80 -1.15 2.69 20.57
N SER A 81 -1.27 3.83 19.90
CA SER A 81 -1.24 5.15 20.52
C SER A 81 -2.43 5.34 21.47
N SER A 82 -2.20 6.06 22.56
CA SER A 82 -3.28 6.55 23.43
C SER A 82 -3.85 7.89 22.98
N ASN A 83 -3.25 8.53 21.98
CA ASN A 83 -3.65 9.84 21.48
C ASN A 83 -4.75 9.72 20.41
N PRO A 84 -6.00 10.15 20.70
CA PRO A 84 -7.11 10.04 19.76
C PRO A 84 -6.90 10.87 18.47
N LEU A 85 -6.09 11.94 18.52
CA LEU A 85 -5.80 12.76 17.35
C LEU A 85 -5.06 11.98 16.26
N ILE A 86 -4.29 10.95 16.65
CA ILE A 86 -3.60 10.07 15.70
C ILE A 86 -4.60 9.26 14.87
N PHE A 87 -5.66 8.76 15.50
CA PHE A 87 -6.72 8.02 14.80
C PHE A 87 -7.54 8.91 13.87
N LEU A 88 -7.79 10.17 14.27
CA LEU A 88 -8.46 11.15 13.41
C LEU A 88 -7.61 11.48 12.18
N ALA A 89 -6.32 11.75 12.36
CA ALA A 89 -5.40 11.99 11.25
C ALA A 89 -5.33 10.76 10.31
N ALA A 90 -5.21 9.56 10.87
CA ALA A 90 -5.21 8.33 10.09
C ALA A 90 -6.53 8.09 9.33
N THR A 91 -7.68 8.51 9.90
CA THR A 91 -8.98 8.44 9.21
C THR A 91 -8.99 9.39 8.00
N GLN A 92 -8.46 10.60 8.15
CA GLN A 92 -8.37 11.57 7.05
C GLN A 92 -7.44 11.08 5.93
N LEU A 93 -6.30 10.48 6.29
CA LEU A 93 -5.39 9.88 5.33
C LEU A 93 -6.03 8.69 4.59
N ASN A 94 -6.77 7.84 5.31
CA ASN A 94 -7.56 6.76 4.72
C ASN A 94 -8.64 7.28 3.76
N LEU A 95 -9.37 8.34 4.12
CA LEU A 95 -10.34 8.95 3.23
C LEU A 95 -9.68 9.45 1.94
N SER A 96 -8.52 10.10 2.07
CA SER A 96 -7.73 10.57 0.92
C SER A 96 -7.28 9.41 0.03
N LEU A 97 -6.85 8.30 0.64
CA LEU A 97 -6.49 7.07 -0.07
C LEU A 97 -7.66 6.55 -0.91
N TRP A 98 -8.88 6.46 -0.37
CA TRP A 98 -10.06 6.03 -1.11
C TRP A 98 -10.44 7.00 -2.25
N GLN A 99 -10.37 8.31 -1.99
CA GLN A 99 -10.74 9.34 -2.95
C GLN A 99 -9.77 9.44 -4.12
N GLU A 100 -8.47 9.54 -3.85
CA GLU A 100 -7.46 9.77 -4.90
C GLU A 100 -7.17 8.54 -5.75
N THR A 101 -7.30 7.35 -5.19
CA THR A 101 -7.19 6.10 -5.97
C THR A 101 -8.47 5.79 -6.74
N GLY A 102 -9.57 6.49 -6.44
CA GLY A 102 -10.89 6.20 -6.97
C GLY A 102 -11.36 4.79 -6.65
N ALA A 103 -10.86 4.16 -5.57
CA ALA A 103 -11.00 2.72 -5.31
C ALA A 103 -12.44 2.22 -5.36
N ALA A 104 -13.41 3.06 -4.96
CA ALA A 104 -14.82 2.72 -4.98
C ALA A 104 -15.34 2.32 -6.38
N ARG A 105 -14.78 2.91 -7.45
CA ARG A 105 -15.18 2.60 -8.84
C ARG A 105 -14.91 1.15 -9.22
N TYR A 106 -13.91 0.53 -8.60
CA TYR A 106 -13.56 -0.85 -8.88
C TYR A 106 -14.41 -1.85 -8.11
N MET A 107 -15.16 -1.42 -7.09
CA MET A 107 -15.95 -2.33 -6.25
C MET A 107 -17.28 -2.77 -6.91
N GLY A 108 -17.74 -2.05 -7.93
CA GLY A 108 -19.03 -2.30 -8.57
C GLY A 108 -18.99 -3.44 -9.61
N GLY A 109 -20.12 -4.13 -9.73
CA GLY A 109 -20.39 -5.07 -10.83
C GLY A 109 -19.53 -6.34 -10.85
N MET A 110 -19.71 -7.13 -11.91
CA MET A 110 -18.86 -8.27 -12.24
C MET A 110 -17.51 -7.78 -12.76
N LEU A 111 -16.43 -8.45 -12.36
CA LEU A 111 -15.11 -8.25 -12.95
C LEU A 111 -15.16 -8.71 -14.41
N LYS A 112 -14.75 -7.81 -15.29
CA LYS A 112 -14.55 -8.07 -16.70
C LYS A 112 -13.10 -7.78 -17.03
N VAL A 113 -12.54 -8.48 -18.01
CA VAL A 113 -11.22 -8.14 -18.55
C VAL A 113 -11.40 -6.89 -19.41
N ASP A 114 -11.43 -5.73 -18.74
CA ASP A 114 -11.66 -4.43 -19.32
C ASP A 114 -10.69 -3.39 -18.76
N ARG A 115 -10.81 -2.15 -19.22
CA ARG A 115 -9.93 -1.06 -18.81
C ARG A 115 -9.99 -0.80 -17.31
N ASN A 116 -11.17 -0.91 -16.68
CA ASN A 116 -11.31 -0.69 -15.24
C ASN A 116 -10.54 -1.75 -14.45
N PHE A 117 -10.60 -3.01 -14.87
CA PHE A 117 -9.83 -4.08 -14.23
C PHE A 117 -8.33 -3.91 -14.44
N TYR A 118 -7.91 -3.47 -15.64
CA TYR A 118 -6.52 -3.12 -15.91
C TYR A 118 -6.01 -1.99 -15.00
N GLU A 119 -6.77 -0.89 -14.90
CA GLU A 119 -6.47 0.24 -14.02
C GLU A 119 -6.40 -0.19 -12.53
N TYR A 120 -7.27 -1.11 -12.11
CA TYR A 120 -7.19 -1.70 -10.78
C TYR A 120 -5.91 -2.52 -10.57
N LEU A 121 -5.54 -3.40 -11.50
CA LEU A 121 -4.28 -4.17 -11.37
C LEU A 121 -3.07 -3.24 -11.33
N ALA A 122 -3.08 -2.16 -12.11
CA ALA A 122 -2.03 -1.14 -12.08
C ALA A 122 -1.96 -0.45 -10.71
N LEU A 123 -3.10 -0.11 -10.12
CA LEU A 123 -3.18 0.43 -8.76
C LEU A 123 -2.66 -0.58 -7.72
N SER A 124 -3.10 -1.84 -7.80
CA SER A 124 -2.65 -2.89 -6.90
C SER A 124 -1.14 -3.09 -7.00
N HIS A 125 -0.59 -3.10 -8.21
CA HIS A 125 0.85 -3.14 -8.46
C HIS A 125 1.58 -1.93 -7.85
N ALA A 126 1.03 -0.72 -7.98
CA ALA A 126 1.60 0.47 -7.37
C ALA A 126 1.63 0.37 -5.84
N PHE A 127 0.57 -0.14 -5.19
CA PHE A 127 0.57 -0.38 -3.75
C PHE A 127 1.70 -1.32 -3.29
N LEU A 128 1.93 -2.41 -4.02
CA LEU A 128 2.96 -3.39 -3.68
C LEU A 128 4.38 -2.85 -3.88
N SER A 129 4.59 -2.02 -4.90
CA SER A 129 5.94 -1.61 -5.35
C SER A 129 6.41 -0.28 -4.76
N VAL A 130 5.51 0.67 -4.54
CA VAL A 130 5.85 2.04 -4.12
C VAL A 130 5.96 2.17 -2.61
N ILE A 131 5.08 1.50 -1.86
CA ILE A 131 4.98 1.64 -0.41
C ILE A 131 6.00 0.72 0.26
N ARG A 132 7.16 1.28 0.62
CA ARG A 132 8.26 0.57 1.26
C ARG A 132 8.83 1.39 2.41
N ILE A 133 8.68 0.88 3.63
CA ILE A 133 9.09 1.53 4.87
C ILE A 133 10.45 1.00 5.32
N LEU A 134 10.71 -0.31 5.17
CA LEU A 134 11.97 -0.91 5.59
C LEU A 134 13.21 -0.24 4.99
N PRO A 135 13.24 0.17 3.70
CA PRO A 135 14.39 0.88 3.14
C PRO A 135 14.64 2.26 3.76
N LEU A 136 13.66 2.83 4.47
CA LEU A 136 13.78 4.11 5.16
C LEU A 136 14.32 3.96 6.58
N LEU A 137 14.29 2.74 7.14
CA LEU A 137 14.81 2.47 8.47
C LEU A 137 16.34 2.46 8.47
N SER A 138 16.92 2.71 9.65
CA SER A 138 18.35 2.55 9.86
C SER A 138 18.77 1.09 9.74
N VAL A 139 19.95 0.82 9.17
CA VAL A 139 20.52 -0.54 9.09
C VAL A 139 20.80 -1.12 10.48
N GLN A 140 20.95 -0.25 11.49
CA GLN A 140 21.20 -0.63 12.87
C GLN A 140 19.94 -1.02 13.66
N ILE A 141 18.73 -0.79 13.12
CA ILE A 141 17.48 -1.15 13.80
C ILE A 141 17.29 -2.66 13.77
N SER A 142 17.12 -3.27 14.95
CA SER A 142 16.68 -4.67 15.04
C SER A 142 15.25 -4.80 14.52
N LEU A 143 15.05 -5.74 13.60
CA LEU A 143 13.73 -6.09 13.07
C LEU A 143 13.01 -7.13 13.95
N ASP A 144 13.54 -7.43 15.13
CA ASP A 144 13.02 -8.49 16.01
C ASP A 144 11.82 -8.03 16.86
N THR A 145 11.45 -6.75 16.78
CA THR A 145 10.20 -6.28 17.39
C THR A 145 9.00 -6.85 16.62
N PRO A 146 7.88 -7.20 17.29
CA PRO A 146 6.71 -7.75 16.61
C PRO A 146 6.24 -6.88 15.43
N PHE A 147 6.21 -5.55 15.61
CA PHE A 147 5.77 -4.61 14.59
C PHE A 147 6.68 -4.61 13.35
N LEU A 148 8.00 -4.53 13.54
CA LEU A 148 8.95 -4.49 12.43
C LEU A 148 9.05 -5.84 11.71
N SER A 149 8.90 -6.95 12.45
CA SER A 149 8.79 -8.28 11.87
C SER A 149 7.56 -8.40 10.97
N ALA A 150 6.38 -7.94 11.42
CA ALA A 150 5.17 -7.91 10.60
C ALA A 150 5.31 -7.00 9.36
N LEU A 151 5.95 -5.83 9.48
CA LEU A 151 6.25 -4.97 8.33
C LEU A 151 7.17 -5.65 7.33
N LYS A 152 8.18 -6.38 7.80
CA LYS A 152 9.08 -7.16 6.95
C LYS A 152 8.31 -8.23 6.19
N GLU A 153 7.43 -8.96 6.87
CA GLU A 153 6.62 -10.00 6.24
C GLU A 153 5.71 -9.42 5.14
N ILE A 154 5.16 -8.23 5.37
CA ILE A 154 4.41 -7.46 4.36
C ILE A 154 5.26 -7.16 3.14
N GLU A 155 6.43 -6.55 3.31
CA GLU A 155 7.25 -6.14 2.17
C GLU A 155 7.84 -7.33 1.41
N GLU A 156 8.17 -8.42 2.09
CA GLU A 156 8.62 -9.65 1.45
C GLU A 156 7.50 -10.29 0.62
N GLU A 157 6.28 -10.35 1.16
CA GLU A 157 5.12 -10.86 0.43
C GLU A 157 4.79 -9.96 -0.78
N ASN A 158 4.79 -8.65 -0.60
CA ASN A 158 4.63 -7.70 -1.70
C ASN A 158 5.69 -7.95 -2.79
N GLY A 159 6.95 -8.12 -2.39
CA GLY A 159 8.06 -8.45 -3.27
C GLY A 159 7.84 -9.73 -4.09
N ARG A 160 7.33 -10.79 -3.45
CA ARG A 160 6.97 -12.06 -4.12
C ARG A 160 5.85 -11.87 -5.15
N GLN A 161 4.86 -11.04 -4.84
CA GLN A 161 3.68 -10.83 -5.68
C GLN A 161 3.94 -9.93 -6.89
N ILE A 162 4.92 -9.01 -6.81
CA ILE A 162 5.21 -8.03 -7.88
C ILE A 162 5.44 -8.69 -9.24
N GLN A 163 6.23 -9.77 -9.32
CA GLN A 163 6.54 -10.41 -10.60
C GLN A 163 5.30 -11.02 -11.27
N THR A 164 4.41 -11.60 -10.47
CA THR A 164 3.15 -12.15 -10.99
C THR A 164 2.20 -11.04 -11.43
N GLN A 165 2.11 -9.92 -10.68
CA GLN A 165 1.34 -8.75 -11.09
C GLN A 165 1.85 -8.14 -12.40
N ILE A 166 3.17 -8.02 -12.57
CA ILE A 166 3.77 -7.54 -13.83
C ILE A 166 3.36 -8.44 -14.99
N ARG A 167 3.39 -9.77 -14.80
CA ARG A 167 2.94 -10.72 -15.82
C ARG A 167 1.47 -10.55 -16.16
N LEU A 168 0.60 -10.43 -15.16
CA LEU A 168 -0.84 -10.19 -15.37
C LEU A 168 -1.08 -8.89 -16.15
N LEU A 169 -0.37 -7.80 -15.82
CA LEU A 169 -0.48 -6.53 -16.54
C LEU A 169 0.03 -6.60 -17.99
N LYS A 170 1.07 -7.39 -18.27
CA LYS A 170 1.61 -7.53 -19.63
C LYS A 170 0.73 -8.41 -20.50
N ASP A 171 0.33 -9.57 -19.97
CA ASP A 171 -0.31 -10.65 -20.73
C ASP A 171 -1.84 -10.48 -20.82
N MET A 172 -2.41 -9.50 -20.13
CA MET A 172 -3.85 -9.23 -20.21
C MET A 172 -4.28 -8.90 -21.64
N ALA A 173 -5.19 -9.73 -22.17
CA ALA A 173 -5.81 -9.57 -23.47
C ALA A 173 -6.84 -8.44 -23.45
N ILE A 174 -6.36 -7.20 -23.57
CA ILE A 174 -7.17 -5.99 -23.61
C ILE A 174 -6.76 -5.11 -24.79
N GLU A 175 -7.75 -4.45 -25.40
CA GLU A 175 -7.58 -3.48 -26.49
C GLU A 175 -7.03 -2.14 -25.97
N LEU A 176 -5.81 -2.15 -25.44
CA LEU A 176 -5.04 -0.95 -25.10
C LEU A 176 -3.70 -1.00 -25.82
N SER A 177 -3.29 0.12 -26.40
CA SER A 177 -1.94 0.31 -26.92
C SER A 177 -0.89 0.21 -25.80
N LEU A 178 0.37 -0.03 -26.17
CA LEU A 178 1.46 -0.06 -25.19
C LEU A 178 1.58 1.27 -24.43
N ASP A 179 1.50 2.39 -25.15
CA ASP A 179 1.58 3.74 -24.56
C ASP A 179 0.43 3.98 -23.56
N GLU A 180 -0.79 3.53 -23.85
CA GLU A 180 -1.91 3.64 -22.91
C GLU A 180 -1.68 2.80 -21.64
N LYS A 181 -1.17 1.59 -21.81
CA LYS A 181 -0.83 0.70 -20.68
C LYS A 181 0.21 1.35 -19.77
N GLU A 182 1.29 1.88 -20.34
CA GLU A 182 2.35 2.56 -19.60
C GLU A 182 1.84 3.83 -18.90
N ASN A 183 1.02 4.64 -19.58
CA ASN A 183 0.42 5.84 -18.99
C ASN A 183 -0.50 5.52 -17.81
N ILE A 184 -1.28 4.44 -17.88
CA ILE A 184 -2.13 3.99 -16.77
C ILE A 184 -1.25 3.58 -15.58
N ILE A 185 -0.23 2.75 -15.81
CA ILE A 185 0.67 2.27 -14.75
C ILE A 185 1.36 3.44 -14.07
N GLU A 186 1.90 4.38 -14.84
CA GLU A 186 2.59 5.56 -14.31
C GLU A 186 1.64 6.48 -13.53
N SER A 187 0.42 6.72 -14.03
CA SER A 187 -0.58 7.52 -13.33
C SER A 187 -0.94 6.92 -11.96
N GLN A 188 -1.18 5.60 -11.90
CA GLN A 188 -1.45 4.92 -10.64
C GLN A 188 -0.23 4.95 -9.70
N ARG A 189 0.99 4.77 -10.23
CA ARG A 189 2.24 4.89 -9.46
C ARG A 189 2.35 6.26 -8.80
N GLN A 190 2.11 7.33 -9.55
CA GLN A 190 2.19 8.71 -9.05
C GLN A 190 1.14 9.00 -7.96
N ILE A 191 -0.08 8.47 -8.10
CA ILE A 191 -1.12 8.60 -7.07
C ILE A 191 -0.64 7.95 -5.76
N VAL A 192 -0.17 6.71 -5.82
CA VAL A 192 0.32 5.98 -4.64
C VAL A 192 1.55 6.66 -4.04
N GLU A 193 2.46 7.17 -4.87
CA GLU A 193 3.64 7.89 -4.41
C GLU A 193 3.26 9.15 -3.61
N ARG A 194 2.32 9.96 -4.10
CA ARG A 194 1.86 11.14 -3.35
C ARG A 194 1.24 10.76 -2.00
N LEU A 195 0.41 9.72 -1.96
CA LEU A 195 -0.22 9.25 -0.73
C LEU A 195 0.81 8.72 0.26
N PHE A 196 1.83 8.00 -0.23
CA PHE A 196 2.93 7.54 0.61
C PHE A 196 3.77 8.69 1.14
N LEU A 197 4.08 9.70 0.31
CA LEU A 197 4.79 10.90 0.76
C LEU A 197 4.02 11.66 1.84
N ARG A 198 2.68 11.74 1.77
CA ARG A 198 1.87 12.34 2.84
C ARG A 198 1.97 11.59 4.16
N LEU A 199 1.94 10.25 4.13
CA LEU A 199 2.20 9.46 5.34
C LEU A 199 3.57 9.83 5.92
N LEU A 200 4.60 9.85 5.08
CA LEU A 200 5.97 10.16 5.51
C LEU A 200 6.08 11.57 6.10
N ASP A 201 5.39 12.55 5.53
CA ASP A 201 5.36 13.90 6.05
C ASP A 201 4.66 13.94 7.43
N GLU A 202 3.47 13.35 7.56
CA GLU A 202 2.71 13.30 8.82
C GLU A 202 3.48 12.65 9.98
N ILE A 203 4.20 11.56 9.74
CA ILE A 203 5.01 10.90 10.78
C ILE A 203 6.22 11.75 11.18
N THR A 204 6.73 12.62 10.30
CA THR A 204 7.87 13.49 10.60
C THR A 204 7.48 14.82 11.26
N GLU A 205 6.34 15.42 10.86
CA GLU A 205 5.91 16.74 11.34
C GLU A 205 5.39 16.73 12.79
N THR A 206 4.85 15.61 13.26
CA THR A 206 4.27 15.48 14.62
C THR A 206 5.28 15.81 15.73
N ARG A 207 6.59 15.81 15.45
CA ARG A 207 7.65 16.19 16.41
C ARG A 207 7.91 17.69 16.51
N VAL A 208 7.54 18.50 15.52
CA VAL A 208 7.80 19.95 15.54
C VAL A 208 6.81 20.68 16.47
N ALA A 209 5.65 20.07 16.75
CA ALA A 209 4.59 20.64 17.57
C ALA A 209 4.55 20.14 19.04
N ALA A 210 5.48 19.26 19.43
CA ALA A 210 5.59 18.69 20.78
C ALA A 210 6.89 19.14 21.46
#